data_AF-A0A944VTE6-F1
#
_entry.id   AF-A0A944VTE6-F1
#
_cell.length_a   1.000
_cell.length_b   1.000
_cell.length_c   1.000
_cell.angle_alpha   90.00
_cell.angle_beta   90.00
_cell.angle_gamma   90.00
#
_symmetry.space_group_name_H-M   'P 1'
#
loop_
_entity.id
_entity.type
_entity.pdbx_description
1 polymer ?
#
loop_
_entity_poly.entity_id
_entity_poly.type
_entity_poly.pdbx_seq_one_letter_code
_entity_poly.pdbx_strand_id
1 'polypeptide(L)'
;MSIFLVAALALFSIRRWRELQKASAEIKQLKGIIPICASCKNIRDDKGFWQQVEDFVHANTEAELSHGICPDCIRKLYPDLCEDEEKLKDED
;
A
#
# COMPACT_ATOMS: atom_id res chain seq x y z
N MET A 1 48.06 16.38 -3.00
CA MET A 1 47.42 15.90 -4.25
C MET A 1 46.58 14.64 -4.06
N SER A 2 47.08 13.60 -3.36
CA SER A 2 46.33 12.34 -3.18
C SER A 2 45.02 12.49 -2.37
N ILE A 3 45.03 13.31 -1.31
CA ILE A 3 43.85 13.52 -0.44
C ILE A 3 42.71 14.20 -1.19
N PHE A 4 43.01 15.17 -2.05
CA PHE A 4 42.00 15.87 -2.86
C PHE A 4 41.33 14.94 -3.88
N LEU A 5 42.09 14.01 -4.49
CA LEU A 5 41.55 13.02 -5.42
C LEU A 5 40.64 12.01 -4.71
N VAL A 6 41.04 11.54 -3.53
CA VAL A 6 40.21 10.61 -2.73
C VAL A 6 38.93 11.29 -2.25
N ALA A 7 38.99 12.55 -1.81
CA ALA A 7 37.82 13.32 -1.40
C ALA A 7 36.86 13.58 -2.57
N ALA A 8 37.38 13.92 -3.76
CA ALA A 8 36.57 14.12 -4.96
C ALA A 8 35.86 12.83 -5.41
N LEU A 9 36.57 11.68 -5.36
CA LEU A 9 35.99 10.37 -5.67
C LEU A 9 34.94 9.93 -4.63
N ALA A 10 35.16 10.22 -3.35
CA ALA A 10 34.20 9.94 -2.28
C ALA A 10 32.93 10.80 -2.42
N LEU A 11 33.07 12.08 -2.77
CA LEU A 11 31.91 12.94 -3.03
C LEU A 11 31.12 12.48 -4.27
N PHE A 12 31.83 12.02 -5.31
CA PHE A 12 31.21 11.46 -6.51
C PHE A 12 30.45 10.15 -6.23
N SER A 13 31.01 9.25 -5.42
CA SER A 13 30.38 7.97 -5.08
C SER A 13 29.16 8.14 -4.17
N ILE A 14 29.20 9.06 -3.20
CA ILE A 14 28.05 9.40 -2.33
C ILE A 14 26.88 9.92 -3.17
N ARG A 15 27.16 10.75 -4.19
CA ARG A 15 26.12 11.30 -5.06
C ARG A 15 25.46 10.21 -5.90
N ARG A 16 26.26 9.31 -6.51
CA ARG A 16 25.77 8.13 -7.23
C ARG A 16 24.94 7.20 -6.35
N TRP A 17 25.37 6.96 -5.11
CA TRP A 17 24.63 6.13 -4.15
C TRP A 17 23.25 6.70 -3.84
N ARG A 18 23.15 8.03 -3.63
CA ARG A 18 21.86 8.70 -3.41
C ARG A 18 20.95 8.69 -4.63
N GLU A 19 21.50 8.86 -5.82
CA GLU A 19 20.72 8.81 -7.07
C GLU A 19 20.16 7.40 -7.32
N LEU A 20 20.97 6.36 -7.08
CA LEU A 20 20.51 4.96 -7.15
C LEU A 20 19.46 4.65 -6.08
N GLN A 21 19.64 5.13 -4.85
CA GLN A 21 18.67 4.96 -3.77
C GLN A 21 17.35 5.68 -4.08
N LYS A 22 17.39 6.90 -4.61
CA LYS A 22 16.19 7.62 -5.05
C LYS A 22 15.46 6.94 -6.20
N ALA A 23 16.20 6.48 -7.22
CA ALA A 23 15.60 5.76 -8.34
C ALA A 23 14.94 4.44 -7.86
N SER A 24 15.56 3.72 -6.93
CA SER A 24 14.99 2.53 -6.30
C SER A 24 13.70 2.84 -5.53
N ALA A 25 13.68 3.94 -4.77
CA ALA A 25 12.50 4.36 -4.02
C ALA A 25 11.33 4.80 -4.93
N GLU A 26 11.60 5.40 -6.08
CA GLU A 26 10.57 5.82 -7.04
C GLU A 26 9.98 4.66 -7.86
N ILE A 27 10.71 3.55 -8.04
CA ILE A 27 10.23 2.36 -8.79
C ILE A 27 9.10 1.63 -8.05
N LYS A 28 8.94 1.82 -6.74
CA LYS A 28 7.87 1.18 -5.95
C LYS A 28 6.50 1.88 -6.03
N GLN A 29 6.37 2.97 -6.80
CA GLN A 29 5.05 3.54 -7.08
C GLN A 29 4.40 2.80 -8.24
N LEU A 30 3.22 2.23 -7.99
CA LEU A 30 2.33 1.59 -8.96
C LEU A 30 1.99 2.56 -10.12
N LYS A 31 2.90 2.68 -11.09
CA LYS A 31 2.66 3.42 -12.33
C LYS A 31 2.08 2.44 -13.35
N GLY A 32 0.78 2.53 -13.59
CA GLY A 32 0.10 1.72 -14.61
C GLY A 32 -1.38 1.48 -14.32
N ILE A 33 -2.09 0.87 -15.28
CA ILE A 33 -3.46 0.37 -15.11
C ILE A 33 -3.36 -1.06 -14.59
N ILE A 34 -3.91 -1.32 -13.39
CA ILE A 34 -3.97 -2.67 -12.81
C ILE A 34 -5.22 -3.38 -13.34
N PRO A 35 -5.08 -4.50 -14.08
CA PRO A 35 -6.23 -5.25 -14.57
C PRO A 35 -6.93 -5.97 -13.41
N ILE A 36 -8.13 -5.52 -13.06
CA ILE A 36 -8.95 -6.08 -11.98
C ILE A 36 -10.21 -6.75 -12.53
N CYS A 37 -10.59 -7.91 -11.98
CA CYS A 37 -11.81 -8.61 -12.36
C CYS A 37 -13.03 -7.80 -11.92
N ALA A 38 -13.95 -7.49 -12.83
CA ALA A 38 -15.15 -6.72 -12.50
C ALA A 38 -16.05 -7.43 -11.47
N SER A 39 -16.07 -8.77 -11.49
CA SER A 39 -16.94 -9.60 -10.64
C SER A 39 -16.33 -9.88 -9.26
N CYS A 40 -15.14 -10.49 -9.19
CA CYS A 40 -14.54 -10.93 -7.93
C CYS A 40 -13.45 -10.01 -7.38
N LYS A 41 -13.08 -8.95 -8.11
CA LYS A 41 -12.03 -7.99 -7.74
C LYS A 41 -10.60 -8.55 -7.65
N ASN A 42 -10.35 -9.82 -8.01
CA ASN A 42 -8.99 -10.33 -8.16
C ASN A 42 -8.18 -9.54 -9.19
N ILE A 43 -6.87 -9.47 -9.01
CA ILE A 43 -5.93 -8.80 -9.91
C ILE A 43 -5.27 -9.82 -10.82
N ARG A 44 -5.13 -9.49 -12.11
CA ARG A 44 -4.41 -10.32 -13.07
C ARG A 44 -2.93 -9.96 -13.09
N ASP A 45 -2.05 -10.94 -12.97
CA ASP A 45 -0.61 -10.76 -13.17
C ASP A 45 -0.21 -10.79 -14.66
N ASP A 46 1.07 -10.53 -14.93
CA ASP A 46 1.63 -10.54 -16.29
C ASP A 46 1.65 -11.94 -16.93
N LYS A 47 1.55 -13.01 -16.12
CA LYS A 47 1.46 -14.40 -16.56
C LYS A 47 0.02 -14.83 -16.85
N GLY A 48 -0.96 -13.98 -16.55
CA GLY A 48 -2.38 -14.23 -16.76
C GLY A 48 -3.08 -14.92 -15.59
N PHE A 49 -2.42 -15.14 -14.47
CA PHE A 49 -3.02 -15.69 -13.26
C PHE A 49 -3.78 -14.61 -12.48
N TRP A 50 -4.84 -15.05 -11.81
CA TRP A 50 -5.64 -14.19 -10.94
C TRP A 50 -5.27 -14.44 -9.49
N GLN A 51 -4.92 -13.37 -8.79
CA GLN A 51 -4.60 -13.38 -7.36
C GLN A 51 -5.49 -12.39 -6.61
N GLN A 52 -5.58 -12.58 -5.29
CA GLN A 52 -6.34 -11.68 -4.44
C GLN A 52 -5.65 -10.31 -4.37
N VAL A 53 -6.42 -9.23 -4.13
CA VAL A 53 -5.89 -7.85 -4.13
C VAL A 53 -4.82 -7.69 -3.06
N GLU A 54 -5.07 -8.32 -1.92
CA GLU A 54 -4.24 -8.31 -0.73
C GLU A 54 -2.85 -8.88 -1.01
N ASP A 55 -2.79 -10.03 -1.71
CA ASP A 55 -1.53 -10.65 -2.15
C ASP A 55 -0.75 -9.71 -3.07
N PHE A 56 -1.45 -9.08 -4.02
CA PHE A 56 -0.84 -8.14 -4.96
C PHE A 56 -0.28 -6.90 -4.25
N VAL A 57 -1.04 -6.30 -3.31
CA VAL A 57 -0.59 -5.11 -2.56
C VAL A 57 0.61 -5.46 -1.69
N HIS A 58 0.58 -6.59 -0.99
CA HIS A 58 1.69 -7.04 -0.15
C HIS A 58 2.94 -7.36 -0.99
N ALA A 59 2.80 -7.93 -2.19
CA ALA A 59 3.93 -8.26 -3.05
C ALA A 59 4.56 -7.04 -3.75
N ASN A 60 3.77 -6.01 -4.06
CA ASN A 60 4.20 -4.89 -4.90
C ASN A 60 4.39 -3.57 -4.15
N THR A 61 4.06 -3.52 -2.85
CA THR A 61 4.18 -2.31 -2.02
C THR A 61 4.75 -2.64 -0.65
N GLU A 62 5.07 -1.62 0.14
CA GLU A 62 5.43 -1.78 1.57
C GLU A 62 4.20 -1.62 2.48
N ALA A 63 2.98 -1.63 1.93
CA ALA A 63 1.77 -1.41 2.69
C ALA A 63 1.25 -2.72 3.33
N GLU A 64 0.81 -2.62 4.58
CA GLU A 64 0.06 -3.66 5.28
C GLU A 64 -1.44 -3.35 5.23
N LEU A 65 -2.26 -4.39 5.04
CA LEU A 65 -3.70 -4.26 4.99
C LEU A 65 -4.34 -4.70 6.30
N SER A 66 -5.14 -3.81 6.89
CA SER A 66 -6.05 -4.15 7.98
C SER A 66 -7.46 -4.39 7.44
N HIS A 67 -8.24 -5.21 8.16
CA HIS A 67 -9.62 -5.50 7.80
C HIS A 67 -10.55 -4.72 8.74
N GLY A 68 -11.44 -3.92 8.17
CA GLY A 68 -12.47 -3.17 8.89
C GLY A 68 -13.79 -3.18 8.12
N ILE A 69 -14.89 -2.87 8.80
CA ILE A 69 -16.22 -2.78 8.21
C ILE A 69 -16.64 -1.31 8.25
N CYS A 70 -16.95 -0.72 7.10
CA CYS A 70 -17.41 0.67 7.05
C CYS A 70 -18.83 0.82 7.62
N PRO A 71 -19.24 2.02 8.06
CA PRO A 71 -20.57 2.24 8.64
C PRO A 71 -21.73 1.77 7.73
N ASP A 72 -21.59 1.92 6.41
CA ASP A 72 -22.60 1.48 5.45
C ASP A 72 -22.76 -0.05 5.44
N CYS A 73 -21.63 -0.77 5.50
CA CYS A 73 -21.63 -2.22 5.58
C CYS A 73 -22.15 -2.71 6.94
N ILE A 74 -21.84 -2.01 8.03
CA ILE A 74 -22.40 -2.34 9.35
C ILE A 74 -23.92 -2.21 9.32
N ARG A 75 -24.48 -1.10 8.83
CA ARG A 75 -25.93 -0.92 8.72
C ARG A 75 -26.61 -1.98 7.86
N LYS A 76 -25.91 -2.50 6.84
CA LYS A 76 -26.44 -3.53 5.94
C LYS A 76 -26.35 -4.94 6.52
N LEU A 77 -25.25 -5.29 7.18
CA LEU A 77 -24.96 -6.63 7.67
C LEU A 77 -25.45 -6.86 9.11
N TYR A 78 -25.50 -5.80 9.91
CA TYR A 78 -25.85 -5.80 11.32
C TYR A 78 -26.82 -4.64 11.65
N PRO A 79 -28.00 -4.59 11.00
CA PRO A 79 -28.97 -3.51 11.22
C PRO A 79 -29.38 -3.39 12.70
N ASP A 80 -29.56 -4.52 13.39
CA ASP A 80 -29.99 -4.56 14.80
C ASP A 80 -29.00 -3.87 15.76
N LEU A 81 -27.70 -3.84 15.42
CA LEU A 81 -26.68 -3.16 16.23
C LEU A 81 -26.67 -1.63 16.02
N CYS A 82 -27.41 -1.14 15.01
CA CYS A 82 -27.47 0.27 14.66
C CYS A 82 -28.70 0.98 15.25
N GLU A 83 -29.60 0.26 15.93
CA GLU A 83 -30.89 0.80 16.43
C GLU A 83 -30.85 1.31 17.88
N ASP A 84 -29.72 1.22 18.58
CA ASP A 84 -29.66 1.47 20.04
C ASP A 84 -28.87 2.73 20.46
N GLU A 85 -29.01 3.87 19.76
CA GLU A 85 -28.54 5.16 20.30
C GLU A 85 -29.41 5.70 21.46
N GLU A 86 -30.57 5.09 21.72
CA GLU A 86 -31.54 5.59 22.73
C GLU A 86 -31.37 4.96 24.13
N LYS A 87 -30.56 3.91 24.30
CA LYS A 87 -30.43 3.17 25.59
C LYS A 87 -29.25 3.57 26.48
N LEU A 88 -28.35 4.46 26.04
CA LEU A 88 -27.14 4.85 26.78
C LEU A 88 -27.32 6.09 27.68
N LYS A 89 -28.56 6.54 27.92
CA LYS A 89 -28.84 7.68 28.82
C LYS A 89 -29.32 7.30 30.22
N ASP A 90 -29.52 6.02 30.51
CA ASP A 90 -30.18 5.58 31.76
C ASP A 90 -29.29 4.82 32.74
N GLU A 91 -27.96 4.84 32.58
CA GLU A 91 -27.04 4.37 33.62
C GLU A 91 -26.46 5.56 34.39
N ASP A 92 -27.29 6.08 35.30
CA ASP A 92 -26.87 6.78 36.53
C ASP A 92 -26.24 5.78 37.53
#